data_AF-A0AAP5M8Z2-F1
#
_entry.id   AF-A0AAP5M8Z2-F1
#
_cell.length_a   1.000
_cell.length_b   1.000
_cell.length_c   1.000
_cell.angle_alpha   90.00
_cell.angle_beta   90.00
_cell.angle_gamma   90.00
#
_symmetry.space_group_name_H-M   'P 1'
#
loop_
_entity.id
_entity.type
_entity.pdbx_description
1 polymer ?
#
loop_
_entity_poly.entity_id
_entity_poly.type
_entity_poly.pdbx_seq_one_letter_code
_entity_poly.pdbx_strand_id
1 'polypeptide(L)'
;MSGDNIEIIFSFDTTGSMYPCLTQVRRKIKETVNRLMNEIPNISIGIIAHGDYCDQHSTYVTKHFDLSRDVESICNFVQNVEPTGGGHAPECYELVLHEAQSLSWSNTSTKSLVLIGDDIPHPPAHNPQQLNWRQEADQLIDSPMPIAPCPMPKKLLT
;
A
#
# COMPACT_ATOMS: atom_id res chain seq x y z
N MET A 1 22.76 -20.82 8.09
CA MET A 1 21.29 -20.72 8.13
C MET A 1 20.96 -19.29 7.71
N SER A 2 20.77 -19.05 6.41
CA SER A 2 20.29 -17.74 5.96
C SER A 2 18.83 -17.66 6.37
N GLY A 3 18.49 -16.80 7.33
CA GLY A 3 17.09 -16.63 7.75
C GLY A 3 16.24 -16.20 6.56
N ASP A 4 15.03 -16.75 6.46
CA ASP A 4 14.11 -16.46 5.37
C ASP A 4 13.90 -14.93 5.26
N ASN A 5 14.05 -14.39 4.05
CA ASN A 5 13.76 -12.97 3.81
C ASN A 5 12.26 -12.76 4.00
N ILE A 6 11.88 -11.76 4.78
CA ILE A 6 10.47 -11.41 5.01
C ILE A 6 10.21 -10.06 4.37
N GLU A 7 9.19 -9.97 3.55
CA GLU A 7 8.77 -8.73 2.91
C GLU A 7 7.34 -8.42 3.32
N ILE A 8 7.14 -7.23 3.88
CA ILE A 8 5.83 -6.79 4.33
C ILE A 8 5.52 -5.45 3.70
N ILE A 9 4.34 -5.34 3.10
CA ILE A 9 3.81 -4.07 2.62
C ILE A 9 2.62 -3.69 3.50
N PHE A 10 2.67 -2.49 4.07
CA PHE A 10 1.55 -1.93 4.82
C PHE A 10 0.81 -0.94 3.93
N SER A 11 -0.48 -1.17 3.73
CA SER A 11 -1.36 -0.17 3.14
C SER A 11 -2.08 0.60 4.25
N PHE A 12 -1.99 1.93 4.24
CA PHE A 12 -2.67 2.81 5.17
C PHE A 12 -3.70 3.66 4.45
N ASP A 13 -4.93 3.52 4.92
CA ASP A 13 -6.03 4.41 4.59
C ASP A 13 -5.75 5.80 5.22
N THR A 14 -5.69 6.81 4.36
CA THR A 14 -5.39 8.19 4.75
C THR A 14 -6.60 9.10 4.73
N THR A 15 -7.81 8.54 4.61
CA THR A 15 -9.06 9.29 4.57
C THR A 15 -9.45 9.88 5.93
N GLY A 16 -10.45 10.77 5.92
CA GLY A 16 -10.88 11.52 7.09
C GLY A 16 -11.25 10.70 8.32
N SER A 17 -11.88 9.53 8.14
CA SER A 17 -12.26 8.61 9.23
C SER A 17 -11.03 8.05 9.95
N MET A 18 -9.94 7.85 9.20
CA MET A 18 -8.72 7.21 9.66
C MET A 18 -7.69 8.18 10.29
N TYR A 19 -7.95 9.49 10.30
CA TYR A 19 -7.05 10.50 10.89
C TYR A 19 -6.61 10.22 12.34
N PRO A 20 -7.49 9.77 13.27
CA PRO A 20 -7.06 9.43 14.62
C PRO A 20 -6.05 8.27 14.62
N CYS A 21 -6.27 7.26 13.79
CA CYS A 21 -5.37 6.11 13.62
C CYS A 21 -4.04 6.57 13.04
N LEU A 22 -4.06 7.31 11.92
CA LEU A 22 -2.87 7.85 11.25
C LEU A 22 -2.01 8.71 12.18
N THR A 23 -2.64 9.50 13.05
CA THR A 23 -1.94 10.30 14.06
C THR A 23 -1.19 9.43 15.06
N GLN A 24 -1.79 8.32 15.52
CA GLN A 24 -1.10 7.38 16.42
C GLN A 24 0.02 6.63 15.71
N VAL A 25 -0.20 6.22 14.46
CA VAL A 25 0.83 5.58 13.62
C VAL A 25 2.03 6.51 13.50
N ARG A 26 1.85 7.78 13.10
CA ARG A 26 2.96 8.74 12.98
C ARG A 26 3.71 8.97 14.29
N ARG A 27 3.03 8.97 15.44
CA ARG A 27 3.68 9.11 16.75
C ARG A 27 4.56 7.92 17.11
N LYS A 28 4.17 6.71 16.70
CA LYS A 28 4.84 5.46 17.09
C LYS A 28 5.62 4.79 15.96
N ILE A 29 5.65 5.37 14.76
CA ILE A 29 6.21 4.70 13.58
C ILE A 29 7.68 4.36 13.77
N LYS A 30 8.47 5.29 14.33
CA LYS A 30 9.90 5.07 14.55
C LYS A 30 10.15 3.93 15.54
N GLU A 31 9.41 3.88 16.64
CA GLU A 31 9.51 2.79 17.61
C GLU A 31 9.08 1.45 16.99
N THR A 32 7.98 1.46 16.24
CA THR A 32 7.41 0.26 15.62
C THR A 32 8.33 -0.33 14.55
N VAL A 33 8.86 0.50 13.64
CA VAL A 33 9.77 0.07 12.58
C VAL A 33 11.07 -0.46 13.18
N ASN A 34 11.65 0.24 14.18
CA ASN A 34 12.86 -0.26 14.85
C ASN A 34 12.60 -1.60 15.54
N ARG A 35 11.46 -1.76 16.20
CA ARG A 35 11.09 -3.04 16.82
C ARG A 35 10.98 -4.15 15.79
N LEU A 36 10.29 -3.93 14.68
CA LEU A 36 10.15 -4.93 13.60
C LEU A 36 11.50 -5.31 13.00
N MET A 37 12.38 -4.34 12.72
CA MET A 37 13.72 -4.59 12.19
C MET A 37 14.61 -5.38 13.16
N ASN A 38 14.40 -5.22 14.47
CA ASN A 38 15.16 -5.92 15.51
C ASN A 38 14.62 -7.33 15.78
N GLU A 39 13.30 -7.51 15.78
CA GLU A 39 12.64 -8.79 16.10
C GLU A 39 12.61 -9.74 14.90
N ILE A 40 12.53 -9.20 13.68
CA ILE A 40 12.39 -9.96 12.45
C ILE A 40 13.65 -9.77 11.59
N PRO A 41 14.61 -10.71 11.64
CA PRO A 41 15.82 -10.60 10.85
C PRO A 41 15.48 -10.58 9.34
N ASN A 42 16.22 -9.77 8.58
CA ASN A 42 16.07 -9.64 7.13
C ASN A 42 14.72 -9.10 6.63
N ILE A 43 13.90 -8.48 7.50
CA ILE A 43 12.65 -7.84 7.06
C ILE A 43 12.92 -6.67 6.11
N SER A 44 12.12 -6.55 5.06
CA SER A 44 11.98 -5.34 4.23
C SER A 44 10.54 -4.85 4.33
N ILE A 45 10.38 -3.54 4.44
CA ILE A 45 9.08 -2.88 4.63
C ILE A 45 8.80 -1.96 3.46
N GLY A 46 7.65 -2.13 2.82
CA GLY A 46 7.07 -1.22 1.85
C GLY A 46 5.79 -0.59 2.40
N ILE A 47 5.37 0.54 1.83
CA ILE A 47 4.19 1.26 2.29
C ILE A 47 3.37 1.74 1.10
N ILE A 48 2.06 1.53 1.15
CA ILE A 48 1.08 2.16 0.27
C ILE A 48 0.24 3.10 1.15
N ALA A 49 0.14 4.36 0.78
CA ALA A 49 -0.87 5.26 1.33
C ALA A 49 -1.99 5.40 0.30
N HIS A 50 -3.24 5.26 0.71
CA HIS A 50 -4.38 5.37 -0.18
C HIS A 50 -5.46 6.28 0.40
N GLY A 51 -6.00 7.15 -0.45
CA GLY A 51 -7.29 7.83 -0.23
C GLY A 51 -8.36 7.14 -1.04
N ASP A 52 -9.17 7.91 -1.77
CA ASP A 52 -10.12 7.38 -2.73
C ASP A 52 -10.01 8.04 -4.12
N TYR A 53 -10.74 7.53 -5.11
CA TYR A 53 -10.73 8.05 -6.48
C TYR A 53 -11.11 9.53 -6.57
N CYS A 54 -11.93 10.04 -5.66
CA CYS A 54 -12.27 11.46 -5.62
C CYS A 54 -11.09 12.36 -5.22
N ASP A 55 -10.06 11.80 -4.58
CA ASP A 55 -8.88 12.55 -4.16
C ASP A 55 -7.86 12.79 -5.29
N GLN A 56 -8.09 12.22 -6.48
CA GLN A 56 -7.19 12.33 -7.64
C GLN A 56 -6.84 13.79 -8.01
N HIS A 57 -7.76 14.72 -7.77
CA HIS A 57 -7.57 16.14 -8.09
C HIS A 57 -7.31 17.04 -6.87
N SER A 58 -7.45 16.51 -5.65
CA SER A 58 -7.22 17.26 -4.41
C SER A 58 -5.84 16.98 -3.83
N THR A 59 -5.44 15.71 -3.79
CA THR A 59 -4.23 15.22 -3.13
C THR A 59 -3.61 14.08 -3.94
N TYR A 60 -4.07 12.84 -3.73
CA TYR A 60 -3.66 11.64 -4.47
C TYR A 60 -4.68 10.52 -4.25
N VAL A 61 -4.76 9.57 -5.17
CA VAL A 61 -5.49 8.30 -4.94
C VAL A 61 -4.59 7.34 -4.17
N THR A 62 -3.37 7.10 -4.66
CA THR A 62 -2.36 6.28 -3.98
C THR A 62 -0.97 6.90 -4.04
N LYS A 63 -0.14 6.60 -3.04
CA LYS A 63 1.31 6.90 -2.99
C LYS A 63 2.07 5.69 -2.47
N HIS A 64 3.21 5.37 -3.07
CA HIS A 64 3.97 4.18 -2.73
C HIS A 64 5.37 4.52 -2.22
N PHE A 65 5.82 3.71 -1.29
CA PHE A 65 7.20 3.58 -0.86
C PHE A 65 7.59 2.12 -1.05
N ASP A 66 8.55 1.87 -1.93
CA ASP A 66 8.96 0.50 -2.28
C ASP A 66 9.68 -0.18 -1.10
N LEU A 67 9.81 -1.51 -1.18
CA LEU A 67 10.41 -2.35 -0.14
C LEU A 67 11.82 -1.88 0.21
N SER A 68 12.03 -1.49 1.47
CA SER A 68 13.32 -1.03 1.97
C SER A 68 13.62 -1.58 3.37
N ARG A 69 14.90 -1.55 3.72
CA ARG A 69 15.39 -1.79 5.09
C ARG A 69 15.82 -0.50 5.80
N ASP A 70 15.77 0.63 5.10
CA ASP A 70 16.20 1.91 5.62
C ASP A 70 15.10 2.53 6.52
N VAL A 71 15.31 2.40 7.83
CA VAL A 71 14.36 2.86 8.85
C VAL A 71 14.03 4.34 8.70
N GLU A 72 15.02 5.17 8.39
CA GLU A 72 14.83 6.62 8.27
C GLU A 72 13.93 6.98 7.08
N SER A 73 14.17 6.39 5.91
CA SER A 73 13.35 6.58 4.71
C SER A 73 11.91 6.11 4.91
N ILE A 74 11.73 4.94 5.54
CA ILE A 74 10.40 4.40 5.89
C ILE A 74 9.67 5.39 6.81
N CYS A 75 10.33 5.84 7.88
CA CYS A 75 9.74 6.79 8.83
C CYS A 75 9.42 8.13 8.17
N ASN A 76 10.30 8.62 7.30
CA ASN A 76 10.13 9.87 6.59
C ASN A 76 8.94 9.80 5.64
N PHE A 77 8.73 8.69 4.93
CA PHE A 77 7.55 8.53 4.08
C PHE A 77 6.25 8.64 4.89
N VAL A 78 6.11 7.87 5.98
CA VAL A 78 4.89 7.88 6.81
C VAL A 78 4.62 9.23 7.48
N GLN A 79 5.68 9.94 7.88
CA GLN A 79 5.55 11.25 8.51
C GLN A 79 5.12 12.33 7.53
N ASN A 80 5.54 12.24 6.27
CA ASN A 80 5.34 13.30 5.28
C ASN A 80 4.19 13.03 4.30
N VAL A 81 3.71 11.79 4.18
CA VAL A 81 2.55 11.50 3.34
C VAL A 81 1.35 12.31 3.81
N GLU A 82 0.66 12.98 2.91
CA GLU A 82 -0.43 13.89 3.26
C GLU A 82 -1.70 13.10 3.59
N PRO A 83 -2.56 13.58 4.51
CA PRO A 83 -3.90 13.03 4.64
C PRO A 83 -4.72 13.31 3.37
N THR A 84 -5.66 12.43 3.06
CA THR A 84 -6.62 12.56 1.96
C THR A 84 -8.01 12.88 2.51
N GLY A 85 -8.87 13.47 1.69
CA GLY A 85 -10.24 13.74 2.12
C GLY A 85 -11.04 12.44 2.25
N GLY A 86 -10.84 11.54 1.30
CA GLY A 86 -11.74 10.43 1.06
C GLY A 86 -13.05 10.91 0.42
N GLY A 87 -13.92 9.94 0.20
CA GLY A 87 -15.25 10.14 -0.35
C GLY A 87 -16.35 9.73 0.60
N HIS A 88 -17.42 9.20 0.03
CA HIS A 88 -18.32 8.34 0.76
C HIS A 88 -17.89 6.90 0.51
N ALA A 89 -18.06 6.04 1.52
CA ALA A 89 -17.99 4.59 1.38
C ALA A 89 -18.58 4.13 0.04
N PRO A 90 -17.94 3.21 -0.70
CA PRO A 90 -16.72 2.42 -0.39
C PRO A 90 -15.37 3.17 -0.53
N GLU A 91 -14.25 2.47 -0.30
CA GLU A 91 -12.86 2.96 -0.46
C GLU A 91 -12.05 2.13 -1.48
N CYS A 92 -10.93 2.66 -2.00
CA CYS A 92 -10.20 2.06 -3.15
C CYS A 92 -9.29 0.85 -2.83
N TYR A 93 -9.72 -0.08 -2.00
CA TYR A 93 -8.88 -1.21 -1.56
C TYR A 93 -8.53 -2.19 -2.69
N GLU A 94 -9.39 -2.33 -3.68
CA GLU A 94 -9.12 -3.07 -4.91
C GLU A 94 -7.94 -2.48 -5.70
N LEU A 95 -7.79 -1.15 -5.70
CA LEU A 95 -6.65 -0.49 -6.34
C LEU A 95 -5.36 -0.77 -5.56
N VAL A 96 -5.42 -0.75 -4.23
CA VAL A 96 -4.27 -1.11 -3.38
C VAL A 96 -3.77 -2.52 -3.70
N LEU A 97 -4.68 -3.50 -3.79
CA LEU A 97 -4.34 -4.88 -4.14
C LEU A 97 -3.71 -4.96 -5.53
N HIS A 98 -4.28 -4.24 -6.50
CA HIS A 98 -3.77 -4.18 -7.86
C HIS A 98 -2.35 -3.59 -7.94
N GLU A 99 -2.14 -2.43 -7.33
CA GLU A 99 -0.86 -1.72 -7.38
C GLU A 99 0.22 -2.42 -6.55
N ALA A 100 -0.15 -3.10 -5.46
CA ALA A 100 0.80 -3.89 -4.67
C ALA A 100 1.49 -4.98 -5.51
N GLN A 101 0.86 -5.51 -6.56
CA GLN A 101 1.49 -6.49 -7.46
C GLN A 101 2.70 -5.91 -8.23
N SER A 102 2.76 -4.59 -8.39
CA SER A 102 3.82 -3.91 -9.14
C SER A 102 5.02 -3.50 -8.27
N LEU A 103 4.97 -3.72 -6.96
CA LEU A 103 6.07 -3.42 -6.05
C LEU A 103 7.18 -4.48 -6.16
N SER A 104 8.39 -4.13 -5.70
CA SER A 104 9.62 -4.89 -5.97
C SER A 104 9.78 -6.14 -5.07
N TRP A 105 8.77 -7.01 -5.04
CA TRP A 105 8.79 -8.26 -4.29
C TRP A 105 9.90 -9.21 -4.76
N SER A 106 10.62 -9.83 -3.82
CA SER A 106 11.59 -10.89 -4.11
C SER A 106 10.90 -12.22 -4.41
N ASN A 107 11.43 -13.02 -5.32
CA ASN A 107 10.88 -14.37 -5.60
C ASN A 107 11.15 -15.38 -4.47
N THR A 108 11.98 -15.02 -3.50
CA THR A 108 12.51 -15.95 -2.48
C THR A 108 12.09 -15.57 -1.05
N SER A 109 11.29 -14.51 -0.90
CA SER A 109 10.83 -14.02 0.40
C SER A 109 9.48 -14.64 0.79
N THR A 110 9.24 -14.70 2.10
CA THR A 110 7.88 -14.77 2.62
C THR A 110 7.25 -13.38 2.51
N LYS A 111 6.11 -13.29 1.82
CA LYS A 111 5.45 -12.03 1.48
C LYS A 111 4.18 -11.84 2.29
N SER A 112 3.91 -10.62 2.72
CA SER A 112 2.66 -10.25 3.37
C SER A 112 2.23 -8.85 2.98
N LEU A 113 0.97 -8.70 2.61
CA LEU A 113 0.32 -7.40 2.44
C LEU A 113 -0.67 -7.19 3.58
N VAL A 114 -0.50 -6.11 4.34
CA VAL A 114 -1.37 -5.75 5.45
C VAL A 114 -2.14 -4.49 5.06
N LEU A 115 -3.44 -4.63 4.80
CA LEU A 115 -4.32 -3.52 4.49
C LEU A 115 -4.96 -2.99 5.78
N ILE A 116 -4.79 -1.70 6.04
CA ILE A 116 -5.29 -1.01 7.24
C ILE A 116 -6.24 0.08 6.79
N GLY A 117 -7.54 -0.18 6.95
CA GLY A 117 -8.64 0.71 6.62
C GLY A 117 -9.90 0.33 7.41
N ASP A 118 -10.93 1.16 7.37
CA ASP A 118 -12.16 0.99 8.17
C ASP A 118 -13.45 0.77 7.35
N ASP A 119 -13.35 0.58 6.03
CA ASP A 119 -14.52 0.39 5.15
C ASP A 119 -14.42 -0.87 4.25
N ILE A 120 -15.19 -0.91 3.15
CA ILE A 120 -15.22 -1.97 2.15
C ILE A 120 -14.64 -1.49 0.80
N PRO A 121 -14.14 -2.40 -0.07
CA PRO A 121 -13.69 -2.05 -1.42
C PRO A 121 -14.83 -1.60 -2.34
N HIS A 122 -14.51 -0.78 -3.34
CA HIS A 122 -15.45 -0.49 -4.43
C HIS A 122 -15.75 -1.75 -5.26
N PRO A 123 -17.03 -1.99 -5.63
CA PRO A 123 -17.37 -3.06 -6.57
C PRO A 123 -16.85 -2.71 -7.99
N PRO A 124 -16.63 -3.72 -8.87
CA PRO A 124 -16.12 -3.51 -10.23
C PRO A 124 -16.90 -2.48 -11.06
N ALA A 125 -18.21 -2.37 -10.86
CA ALA A 125 -19.04 -1.41 -11.60
C ALA A 125 -18.82 0.06 -11.17
N HIS A 126 -18.16 0.31 -10.04
CA HIS A 126 -18.02 1.63 -9.42
C HIS A 126 -16.57 2.08 -9.24
N ASN A 127 -15.60 1.36 -9.81
CA ASN A 127 -14.22 1.84 -9.89
C ASN A 127 -13.75 1.97 -11.35
N PRO A 128 -12.81 2.90 -11.66
CA PRO A 128 -12.45 3.24 -13.04
C PRO A 128 -11.87 2.09 -13.85
N GLN A 129 -11.21 1.15 -13.17
CA GLN A 129 -10.49 0.03 -13.79
C GLN A 129 -11.30 -1.27 -13.80
N GLN A 130 -12.52 -1.25 -13.25
CA GLN A 130 -13.38 -2.42 -13.06
C GLN A 130 -12.69 -3.57 -12.30
N LEU A 131 -11.83 -3.22 -11.36
CA LEU A 131 -11.09 -4.15 -10.52
C LEU A 131 -12.05 -4.90 -9.59
N ASN A 132 -11.76 -6.18 -9.40
CA ASN A 132 -12.45 -7.02 -8.43
C ASN A 132 -11.46 -7.42 -7.35
N TRP A 133 -11.65 -6.87 -6.14
CA TRP A 133 -10.72 -7.11 -5.03
C TRP A 133 -10.44 -8.59 -4.74
N ARG A 134 -11.40 -9.50 -4.99
CA ARG A 134 -11.16 -10.94 -4.81
C ARG A 134 -10.18 -11.49 -5.84
N GLN A 135 -10.34 -11.07 -7.10
CA GLN A 135 -9.42 -11.46 -8.17
C GLN A 135 -8.03 -10.87 -7.96
N GLU A 136 -7.93 -9.61 -7.53
CA GLU A 136 -6.64 -8.99 -7.21
C GLU A 136 -5.98 -9.66 -6.00
N ALA A 137 -6.75 -10.07 -4.98
CA ALA A 137 -6.24 -10.83 -3.85
C ALA A 137 -5.77 -12.23 -4.26
N ASP A 138 -6.54 -12.94 -5.09
CA ASP A 138 -6.15 -14.26 -5.62
C ASP A 138 -4.86 -14.15 -6.44
N GLN A 139 -4.69 -13.09 -7.26
CA GLN A 139 -3.45 -12.84 -8.00
C GLN A 139 -2.25 -12.64 -7.08
N LEU A 140 -2.40 -11.95 -5.95
CA LEU A 140 -1.32 -11.79 -4.98
C LEU A 140 -0.96 -13.10 -4.26
N ILE A 141 -1.93 -13.99 -4.07
CA ILE A 141 -1.73 -15.30 -3.42
C ILE A 141 -1.09 -16.30 -4.39
N ASP A 142 -1.60 -16.36 -5.62
CA ASP A 142 -1.22 -17.38 -6.61
C ASP A 142 0.07 -17.05 -7.37
N SER A 143 0.59 -15.82 -7.24
CA SER A 143 1.73 -15.38 -8.05
C SER A 143 3.11 -15.70 -7.42
N PRO A 144 3.98 -16.48 -8.09
CA PRO A 144 5.39 -16.60 -7.74
C PRO A 144 6.24 -15.38 -8.22
N MET A 145 5.64 -14.17 -8.23
CA MET A 145 6.04 -12.91 -8.91
C MET A 145 7.52 -12.77 -9.26
N PRO A 146 7.87 -12.42 -10.53
CA PRO A 146 7.65 -11.06 -11.04
C PRO A 146 7.22 -10.96 -12.52
N ILE A 147 6.42 -9.94 -12.89
CA ILE A 147 6.53 -9.27 -14.21
C ILE A 147 6.13 -7.78 -14.07
N ALA A 148 7.11 -6.89 -14.19
CA ALA A 148 6.87 -5.53 -14.68
C ALA A 148 6.95 -5.56 -16.21
N PRO A 149 5.98 -4.94 -16.92
CA PRO A 149 6.29 -3.60 -17.39
C PRO A 149 5.12 -2.64 -17.17
N CYS A 150 5.44 -1.51 -16.53
CA CYS A 150 4.63 -0.31 -16.54
C CYS A 150 4.79 0.43 -17.88
N PRO A 151 3.71 0.64 -18.67
CA PRO A 151 3.65 1.71 -19.65
C PRO A 151 2.87 2.89 -19.06
N MET A 152 3.59 4.00 -18.89
CA MET A 152 3.10 5.34 -18.57
C MET A 152 1.94 5.84 -19.48
N PRO A 153 1.21 6.91 -19.08
CA PRO A 153 -0.14 7.19 -19.52
C PRO A 153 -0.20 7.67 -20.97
N LYS A 154 -1.15 7.15 -21.75
CA LYS A 154 -1.51 7.76 -23.03
C LYS A 154 -2.43 8.96 -22.77
N LYS A 155 -1.83 10.15 -22.94
CA LYS A 155 -2.43 11.45 -23.29
C LYS A 155 -3.93 11.48 -23.58
N LEU A 156 -4.58 12.53 -23.03
CA LEU A 156 -5.66 13.32 -23.62
C LEU A 156 -6.08 12.89 -25.03
N LEU A 157 -7.28 12.33 -25.13
CA LEU A 157 -8.15 12.23 -26.31
C LEU A 157 -9.56 12.17 -25.70
N THR A 158 -10.44 13.16 -25.75
CA THR A 158 -10.64 14.38 -26.55
C THR A 158 -11.44 15.37 -25.73
#